data_AF-A0A838TW24-F1
#
_entry.id   AF-A0A838TW24-F1
#
_cell.length_a   1.000
_cell.length_b   1.000
_cell.length_c   1.000
_cell.angle_alpha   90.00
_cell.angle_beta   90.00
_cell.angle_gamma   90.00
#
_symmetry.space_group_name_H-M   'P 1'
#
loop_
_entity.id
_entity.type
_entity.pdbx_description
1 polymer ?
#
loop_
_entity_poly.entity_id
_entity_poly.type
_entity_poly.pdbx_seq_one_letter_code
_entity_poly.pdbx_strand_id
1 'polypeptide(L)'
;MIKKTFTEKVREVVKAIPKGKVLTYLEVAKKAGSPKAYRAVGSIMSKNYNNEIPCHRVIRSDGGMGGYNRGGVKKKEMMLREEALTLK
;
A
#
# COMPACT_ATOMS: atom_id res chain seq x y z
N MET A 1 -11.48 11.17 23.27
CA MET A 1 -10.70 10.30 22.36
C MET A 1 -10.70 10.90 20.97
N ILE A 2 -9.54 11.20 20.39
CA ILE A 2 -9.45 11.69 19.00
C ILE A 2 -9.68 10.50 18.06
N LYS A 3 -10.68 10.60 17.17
CA LYS A 3 -11.00 9.57 16.19
C LYS A 3 -10.01 9.65 15.03
N LYS A 4 -9.30 8.56 14.75
CA LYS A 4 -8.39 8.48 13.59
C LYS A 4 -9.14 8.71 12.28
N THR A 5 -8.57 9.55 11.43
CA THR A 5 -8.99 9.79 10.05
C THR A 5 -8.85 8.52 9.21
N PHE A 6 -9.55 8.45 8.07
CA PHE A 6 -9.39 7.33 7.14
C PHE A 6 -7.95 7.22 6.61
N THR A 7 -7.30 8.36 6.36
CA THR A 7 -5.89 8.40 5.93
C THR A 7 -4.96 7.76 6.97
N GLU A 8 -5.11 8.09 8.25
CA GLU A 8 -4.32 7.48 9.32
C GLU A 8 -4.54 5.98 9.40
N LYS A 9 -5.81 5.53 9.34
CA LYS A 9 -6.13 4.09 9.32
C LYS A 9 -5.50 3.37 8.13
N VAL A 10 -5.55 3.96 6.93
CA VAL A 10 -4.90 3.40 5.73
C VAL A 10 -3.39 3.30 5.94
N ARG A 11 -2.75 4.33 6.48
CA ARG A 11 -1.31 4.33 6.75
C ARG A 11 -0.91 3.25 7.75
N GLU A 12 -1.69 3.05 8.80
CA GLU A 12 -1.48 1.98 9.80
C GLU A 12 -1.59 0.60 9.18
N VAL A 13 -2.64 0.36 8.38
CA VAL A 13 -2.81 -0.91 7.66
C VAL A 13 -1.63 -1.18 6.74
N VAL A 14 -1.17 -0.19 5.99
CA VAL A 14 -0.06 -0.35 5.04
C VAL A 14 1.28 -0.54 5.77
N LYS A 15 1.52 0.17 6.87
CA LYS A 15 2.72 0.01 7.71
C LYS A 15 2.81 -1.40 8.31
N ALA A 16 1.68 -2.04 8.57
CA ALA A 16 1.61 -3.40 9.09
C ALA A 16 1.80 -4.51 8.05
N ILE A 17 1.89 -4.21 6.74
CA ILE A 17 2.10 -5.24 5.71
C ILE A 17 3.53 -5.79 5.84
N PRO A 18 3.73 -7.10 6.07
CA PRO A 18 5.07 -7.68 6.18
C PRO A 18 5.90 -7.54 4.90
N LYS A 19 7.23 -7.58 5.02
CA LYS A 19 8.14 -7.68 3.86
C LYS A 19 7.78 -8.91 3.01
N GLY A 20 7.80 -8.75 1.69
CA GLY A 20 7.50 -9.85 0.76
C GLY A 20 6.02 -10.25 0.71
N LYS A 21 5.13 -9.52 1.41
CA LYS A 21 3.68 -9.67 1.32
C LYS A 21 3.07 -8.43 0.71
N VAL A 22 1.90 -8.61 0.10
CA VAL A 22 1.14 -7.55 -0.55
C VAL A 22 -0.31 -7.56 -0.09
N LEU A 23 -0.94 -6.40 -0.17
CA LEU A 23 -2.40 -6.27 -0.11
C LEU A 23 -2.88 -5.49 -1.33
N THR A 24 -4.11 -5.73 -1.73
CA THR A 24 -4.78 -4.95 -2.77
C THR A 24 -5.33 -3.64 -2.18
N TYR A 25 -5.55 -2.62 -3.03
CA TYR A 25 -6.23 -1.38 -2.61
C TYR A 25 -7.59 -1.66 -1.93
N LEU A 26 -8.30 -2.69 -2.39
CA LEU A 26 -9.57 -3.11 -1.82
C LEU A 26 -9.39 -3.72 -0.42
N GLU A 27 -8.41 -4.60 -0.23
CA GLU A 27 -8.13 -5.19 1.09
C GLU A 27 -7.69 -4.14 2.11
N VAL A 28 -6.87 -3.18 1.69
CA VAL A 28 -6.50 -2.05 2.54
C VAL A 28 -7.73 -1.22 2.92
N ALA A 29 -8.61 -0.92 1.96
CA ALA A 29 -9.84 -0.16 2.23
C ALA A 29 -10.78 -0.91 3.19
N LYS A 30 -10.92 -2.24 3.02
CA LYS A 30 -11.68 -3.11 3.94
C LYS A 30 -11.09 -3.08 5.35
N LYS A 31 -9.77 -3.30 5.50
CA LYS A 31 -9.08 -3.27 6.80
C LYS A 31 -9.10 -1.90 7.47
N ALA A 32 -9.11 -0.82 6.69
CA ALA A 32 -9.24 0.55 7.19
C ALA A 32 -10.70 0.93 7.55
N GLY A 33 -11.67 0.02 7.36
CA GLY A 33 -13.07 0.20 7.75
C GLY A 33 -13.94 0.91 6.72
N SER A 34 -13.52 0.96 5.44
CA SER A 34 -14.33 1.53 4.36
C SER A 34 -14.15 0.75 3.05
N PRO A 35 -14.82 -0.40 2.89
CA PRO A 35 -14.65 -1.30 1.73
C PRO A 35 -14.85 -0.63 0.36
N LYS A 36 -15.69 0.41 0.29
CA LYS A 36 -15.98 1.15 -0.96
C LYS A 36 -14.92 2.21 -1.31
N ALA A 37 -13.94 2.46 -0.43
CA ALA A 37 -12.97 3.55 -0.54
C ALA A 37 -11.63 3.15 -1.21
N TYR A 38 -11.59 2.08 -2.00
CA TYR A 38 -10.36 1.59 -2.65
C TYR A 38 -9.70 2.63 -3.58
N ARG A 39 -10.49 3.47 -4.27
CA ARG A 39 -9.96 4.60 -5.06
C ARG A 39 -9.25 5.63 -4.18
N ALA A 40 -9.83 5.94 -3.01
CA ALA A 40 -9.23 6.86 -2.06
C ALA A 40 -7.90 6.31 -1.51
N VAL A 41 -7.80 5.01 -1.25
CA VAL A 41 -6.52 4.37 -0.90
C VAL A 41 -5.48 4.61 -1.99
N GLY A 42 -5.84 4.42 -3.27
CA GLY A 42 -4.96 4.73 -4.40
C GLY A 42 -4.42 6.17 -4.38
N SER A 43 -5.32 7.15 -4.16
CA SER A 43 -4.93 8.57 -4.05
C SER A 43 -4.07 8.87 -2.81
N ILE A 44 -4.30 8.19 -1.69
CA ILE A 44 -3.45 8.33 -0.49
C ILE A 44 -2.05 7.76 -0.77
N MET A 45 -1.96 6.60 -1.43
CA MET A 45 -0.69 5.96 -1.79
C MET A 45 0.10 6.77 -2.82
N SER A 46 -0.57 7.41 -3.80
CA SER A 46 0.11 8.25 -4.80
C SER A 46 0.72 9.52 -4.20
N LYS A 47 0.19 9.99 -3.07
CA LYS A 47 0.68 11.17 -2.33
C LYS A 47 1.56 10.79 -1.13
N ASN A 48 1.84 9.50 -0.93
CA ASN A 48 2.65 9.04 0.19
C ASN A 48 4.15 9.13 -0.15
N TYR A 49 4.86 10.05 0.49
CA TYR A 49 6.32 10.18 0.42
C TYR A 49 7.02 9.74 1.71
N ASN A 50 6.28 9.26 2.70
CA ASN A 50 6.87 8.71 3.91
C ASN A 50 7.42 7.29 3.64
N ASN A 51 8.72 7.12 3.82
CA ASN A 51 9.42 5.85 3.59
C ASN A 51 9.05 4.75 4.60
N GLU A 52 8.55 5.09 5.79
CA GLU A 52 8.06 4.11 6.76
C GLU A 52 6.77 3.42 6.31
N ILE A 53 6.07 4.01 5.34
CA ILE A 53 4.80 3.49 4.83
C ILE A 53 5.12 2.79 3.49
N PRO A 54 5.16 1.44 3.46
CA PRO A 54 5.61 0.67 2.31
C PRO A 54 4.52 0.63 1.22
N CYS A 55 4.23 1.77 0.58
CA CYS A 55 3.18 1.86 -0.43
C CYS A 55 3.46 1.02 -1.69
N HIS A 56 4.69 0.54 -1.88
CA HIS A 56 5.01 -0.42 -2.93
C HIS A 56 4.36 -1.80 -2.70
N ARG A 57 4.00 -2.14 -1.46
CA ARG A 57 3.29 -3.39 -1.09
C ARG A 57 1.77 -3.35 -1.33
N VAL A 58 1.22 -2.24 -1.83
CA VAL A 58 -0.22 -2.12 -2.14
C VAL A 58 -0.45 -2.20 -3.63
N ILE A 59 -1.17 -3.22 -4.11
CA ILE A 59 -1.35 -3.50 -5.55
C ILE A 59 -2.81 -3.43 -6.00
N ARG A 60 -3.06 -3.57 -7.31
CA ARG A 60 -4.41 -3.68 -7.88
C ARG A 60 -4.99 -5.07 -7.59
N SER A 61 -6.33 -5.16 -7.57
CA SER A 61 -7.03 -6.42 -7.35
C SER A 61 -6.91 -7.43 -8.49
N ASP A 62 -6.47 -6.99 -9.67
CA ASP A 62 -6.18 -7.85 -10.84
C ASP A 62 -4.75 -8.42 -10.82
N GLY A 63 -4.00 -8.22 -9.72
CA GLY A 63 -2.60 -8.62 -9.61
C GLY A 63 -1.61 -7.63 -10.22
N GLY A 64 -2.08 -6.58 -10.91
CA GLY A 64 -1.23 -5.53 -11.46
C GLY A 64 -0.66 -4.61 -10.37
N MET A 65 0.52 -4.05 -10.62
CA MET A 65 1.22 -3.24 -9.62
C MET A 65 0.53 -1.90 -9.32
N GLY A 66 -0.14 -1.30 -10.30
CA GLY A 66 -0.65 0.08 -10.19
C GLY A 66 0.49 1.12 -10.12
N GLY A 67 0.12 2.40 -10.22
CA GLY A 67 1.09 3.49 -10.25
C GLY A 67 1.96 3.59 -8.99
N TYR A 68 3.11 4.22 -9.15
CA TYR A 68 4.06 4.46 -8.05
C TYR A 68 4.76 5.81 -8.22
N ASN A 69 4.68 6.63 -7.17
CA ASN A 69 5.16 8.00 -7.17
C ASN A 69 6.69 8.13 -7.01
N ARG A 70 7.41 7.04 -6.73
CA ARG A 70 8.87 7.01 -6.50
C ARG A 70 9.62 6.27 -7.62
N GLY A 71 9.24 6.47 -8.88
CA GLY A 71 9.90 5.83 -10.04
C GLY A 71 9.03 4.84 -10.83
N GLY A 72 7.71 4.91 -10.68
CA GLY A 72 6.78 4.15 -11.52
C GLY A 72 6.71 2.65 -11.24
N VAL A 73 5.95 1.95 -12.08
CA VAL A 73 5.63 0.52 -11.93
C VAL A 73 6.89 -0.34 -11.82
N LYS A 74 7.90 -0.09 -12.67
CA LYS A 74 9.16 -0.86 -12.69
C LYS A 74 9.89 -0.80 -11.34
N LYS A 75 10.01 0.40 -10.75
CA LYS A 75 10.66 0.56 -9.43
C LYS A 75 9.88 -0.16 -8.34
N LYS A 76 8.55 -0.09 -8.38
CA LYS A 76 7.67 -0.78 -7.43
C LYS A 76 7.85 -2.30 -7.48
N GLU A 77 7.90 -2.86 -8.69
CA GLU A 77 8.12 -4.28 -8.92
C GLU A 77 9.49 -4.74 -8.44
N MET A 78 10.54 -3.97 -8.76
CA MET A 78 11.90 -4.24 -8.29
C MET A 78 11.98 -4.31 -6.76
N MET A 79 11.41 -3.33 -6.05
CA MET A 79 11.40 -3.31 -4.59
C MET A 79 10.67 -4.53 -3.99
N LEU A 80 9.56 -4.94 -4.59
CA LEU A 80 8.84 -6.13 -4.13
C LEU A 80 9.63 -7.42 -4.38
N ARG A 81 10.31 -7.52 -5.53
CA ARG A 81 11.20 -8.65 -5.83
C ARG A 81 12.38 -8.73 -4.85
N GLU A 82 13.02 -7.60 -4.57
CA GLU A 82 14.12 -7.51 -3.58
C GLU A 82 13.66 -7.98 -2.19
N GLU A 83 12.46 -7.58 -1.75
CA GLU A 83 11.91 -8.05 -0.47
C GLU A 83 11.63 -9.55 -0.45
N ALA A 84 11.18 -10.14 -1.55
CA ALA A 84 10.98 -11.59 -1.66
C ALA A 84 12.30 -12.36 -1.59
N LEU A 85 13.37 -11.81 -2.18
CA LEU A 85 14.71 -12.40 -2.15
C LEU A 85 15.43 -12.22 -0.81
N THR A 86 14.99 -11.28 0.03
CA THR A 86 15.60 -10.97 1.34
C THR A 86 15.05 -11.86 2.47
N LEU A 87 14.14 -12.79 2.18
CA LEU A 87 13.67 -13.79 3.16
C LEU A 87 14.74 -14.88 3.33
N LYS A 88 15.58 -14.76 4.37
CA LYS A 88 16.42 -15.82 4.92
C LYS A 88 16.10 -16.02 6.39
#